data_AF-A0A1C4WSY1-F1
#
_entry.id   AF-A0A1C4WSY1-F1
#
_cell.length_a   1.000
_cell.length_b   1.000
_cell.length_c   1.000
_cell.angle_alpha   90.00
_cell.angle_beta   90.00
_cell.angle_gamma   90.00
#
_symmetry.space_group_name_H-M   'P 1'
#
loop_
_entity.id
_entity.type
_entity.pdbx_description
1 polymer ?
#
loop_
_entity_poly.entity_id
_entity_poly.type
_entity_poly.pdbx_seq_one_letter_code
_entity_poly.pdbx_strand_id
1 'polypeptide(L)'
;MGEEPLRVEPELLRGVARELTDDAYRLARGPAAEPGLTVPADGWRAGAALADLEAAVQRWCGSLAVRVAATAEAVRAAADGYETVDERAARRLAGIPR
;
A
#
# COMPACT_ATOMS: atom_id res chain seq x y z
N MET A 1 14.82 -32.48 3.51
CA MET A 1 14.60 -31.16 2.92
C MET A 1 14.64 -30.16 4.06
N GLY A 2 15.77 -29.52 4.30
CA GLY A 2 15.84 -28.43 5.28
C GLY A 2 15.44 -27.15 4.56
N GLU A 3 14.42 -26.45 5.06
CA GLU A 3 14.08 -25.13 4.54
C GLU A 3 15.26 -24.19 4.81
N GLU A 4 15.67 -23.47 3.78
CA GLU A 4 16.74 -22.47 3.91
C GLU A 4 16.25 -21.34 4.83
N PRO A 5 17.05 -20.89 5.82
CA PRO A 5 16.60 -19.87 6.76
C PRO A 5 16.26 -18.58 6.01
N LEU A 6 15.01 -18.13 6.14
CA LEU A 6 14.58 -16.87 5.58
C LEU A 6 15.36 -15.72 6.22
N ARG A 7 16.16 -15.01 5.42
CA ARG A 7 16.79 -13.75 5.83
C ARG A 7 15.83 -12.61 5.56
N VAL A 8 15.48 -11.88 6.61
CA VAL A 8 14.58 -10.73 6.53
C VAL A 8 15.37 -9.48 6.87
N GLU A 9 15.20 -8.45 6.05
CA GLU A 9 15.79 -7.12 6.25
C GLU A 9 14.67 -6.14 6.63
N PRO A 10 14.48 -5.81 7.93
CA PRO A 10 13.39 -4.95 8.38
C PRO A 10 13.40 -3.56 7.73
N GLU A 11 14.58 -3.01 7.44
CA GLU A 11 14.71 -1.71 6.76
C GLU A 11 14.20 -1.74 5.32
N LEU A 12 14.42 -2.85 4.59
CA LEU A 12 13.84 -3.04 3.27
C LEU A 12 12.31 -3.10 3.35
N LEU A 13 11.76 -3.82 4.34
CA LEU A 13 10.31 -3.87 4.56
C LEU A 13 9.73 -2.49 4.86
N ARG A 14 10.42 -1.67 5.67
CA ARG A 14 10.02 -0.29 5.94
C ARG A 14 10.03 0.59 4.69
N GLY A 15 11.05 0.43 3.85
CA GLY A 15 11.13 1.08 2.53
C GLY A 15 9.93 0.73 1.65
N VAL A 16 9.67 -0.57 1.48
CA VAL A 16 8.53 -1.08 0.69
C VAL A 16 7.19 -0.58 1.26
N ALA A 17 7.01 -0.61 2.58
CA ALA A 17 5.79 -0.10 3.22
C ALA A 17 5.59 1.40 2.94
N ARG A 18 6.66 2.18 2.88
CA ARG A 18 6.59 3.61 2.53
C ARG A 18 6.18 3.80 1.07
N GLU A 19 6.81 3.09 0.14
CA GLU A 19 6.47 3.16 -1.29
C GLU A 19 5.01 2.78 -1.54
N LEU A 20 4.53 1.70 -0.92
CA LEU A 20 3.12 1.28 -1.00
C LEU A 20 2.17 2.35 -0.43
N THR A 21 2.57 3.03 0.64
CA THR A 21 1.78 4.14 1.20
C THR A 21 1.68 5.30 0.21
N ASP A 22 2.79 5.65 -0.45
CA ASP A 22 2.82 6.71 -1.45
C ASP A 22 1.99 6.35 -2.69
N ASP A 23 2.03 5.08 -3.11
CA ASP A 23 1.20 4.56 -4.21
C ASP A 23 -0.29 4.57 -3.86
N ALA A 24 -0.65 4.16 -2.64
CA ALA A 24 -2.02 4.25 -2.15
C ALA A 24 -2.53 5.70 -2.15
N TYR A 25 -1.69 6.65 -1.72
CA TYR A 25 -2.02 8.07 -1.75
C TYR A 25 -2.24 8.57 -3.19
N ARG A 26 -1.36 8.20 -4.13
CA ARG A 26 -1.51 8.57 -5.55
C ARG A 26 -2.77 7.97 -6.16
N LEU A 27 -3.11 6.71 -5.86
CA LEU A 27 -4.34 6.06 -6.32
C LEU A 27 -5.61 6.73 -5.77
N ALA A 28 -5.59 7.14 -4.50
CA ALA A 28 -6.73 7.81 -3.87
C ALA A 28 -6.97 9.23 -4.43
N ARG A 29 -5.90 9.92 -4.87
CA ARG A 29 -5.96 11.32 -5.30
C ARG A 29 -6.00 11.50 -6.82
N GLY A 30 -5.32 10.67 -7.59
CA GLY A 30 -5.11 10.85 -9.03
C GLY A 30 -6.41 11.00 -9.84
N PRO A 31 -7.35 10.04 -9.77
CA PRO A 31 -8.59 10.09 -10.55
C PRO A 31 -9.56 11.22 -10.13
N ALA A 32 -9.39 11.77 -8.93
CA ALA A 32 -10.18 12.87 -8.42
C ALA A 32 -9.53 14.24 -8.68
N ALA A 33 -8.25 14.28 -9.07
CA ALA A 33 -7.50 15.52 -9.26
C ALA A 33 -7.68 16.12 -10.67
N GLU A 34 -8.01 15.32 -11.67
CA GLU A 34 -8.17 15.75 -13.06
C GLU A 34 -9.50 15.24 -13.65
N PRO A 35 -10.61 15.96 -13.43
CA PRO A 35 -11.88 15.69 -14.11
C PRO A 35 -11.71 15.97 -15.61
N GLY A 36 -11.70 14.93 -16.43
CA GLY A 36 -11.25 15.04 -17.83
C GLY A 36 -12.25 14.55 -18.88
N LEU A 37 -13.28 13.81 -18.50
CA LEU A 37 -14.20 13.19 -19.46
C LEU A 37 -15.37 14.13 -19.79
N THR A 38 -15.09 15.17 -20.58
CA THR A 38 -16.11 16.10 -21.07
C THR A 38 -16.60 15.71 -22.47
N VAL A 39 -17.88 16.00 -22.76
CA VAL A 39 -18.39 15.91 -24.13
C VAL A 39 -18.09 17.19 -24.90
N PRO A 40 -17.83 17.12 -26.22
CA PRO A 40 -17.55 18.31 -27.03
C PRO A 40 -18.70 19.31 -27.15
N ALA A 41 -19.94 18.89 -26.87
CA ALA A 41 -21.13 19.71 -26.96
C ALA A 41 -22.18 19.33 -25.92
N ASP A 42 -22.86 20.33 -25.38
CA ASP A 42 -23.89 20.17 -24.35
C ASP A 42 -25.08 19.34 -24.87
N GLY A 43 -25.68 18.54 -23.98
CA GLY A 43 -26.89 17.76 -24.27
C GLY A 43 -26.67 16.40 -24.94
N TRP A 44 -25.42 16.01 -25.22
CA TRP A 44 -25.13 14.67 -25.75
C TRP A 44 -25.39 13.60 -24.69
N ARG A 45 -26.09 12.51 -25.06
CA ARG A 45 -26.31 11.34 -24.18
C ARG A 45 -25.01 10.74 -23.65
N ALA A 46 -23.90 10.92 -24.36
CA ALA A 46 -22.58 10.50 -23.94
C ALA A 46 -22.09 11.20 -22.66
N GLY A 47 -22.59 12.39 -22.33
CA GLY A 47 -22.16 13.13 -21.14
C GLY A 47 -22.49 12.39 -19.85
N ALA A 48 -23.71 11.86 -19.74
CA ALA A 48 -24.10 11.04 -18.59
C ALA A 48 -23.29 9.75 -18.50
N ALA A 49 -23.08 9.06 -19.63
CA ALA A 49 -22.30 7.83 -19.66
C ALA A 49 -20.82 8.04 -19.29
N LEU A 50 -20.23 9.18 -19.68
CA LEU A 50 -18.87 9.56 -19.31
C LEU A 50 -18.76 9.92 -17.82
N ALA A 51 -19.72 10.65 -17.27
CA ALA A 51 -19.76 10.95 -15.85
C ALA A 51 -19.91 9.69 -14.99
N ASP A 52 -20.76 8.74 -15.41
CA ASP A 52 -20.93 7.46 -14.73
C ASP A 52 -19.65 6.60 -14.78
N LEU A 53 -18.97 6.60 -15.93
CA LEU A 53 -17.68 5.93 -16.10
C LEU A 53 -16.61 6.55 -15.19
N GLU A 54 -16.51 7.87 -15.16
CA GLU A 54 -15.56 8.60 -14.29
C GLU A 54 -15.80 8.25 -12.82
N ALA A 55 -17.05 8.29 -12.37
CA ALA A 55 -17.42 7.92 -11.00
C ALA A 55 -17.11 6.45 -10.70
N ALA A 56 -17.30 5.54 -11.66
CA ALA A 56 -16.95 4.13 -11.51
C ALA A 56 -15.44 3.91 -11.36
N VAL A 57 -14.62 4.60 -12.17
CA VAL A 57 -13.16 4.55 -12.09
C VAL A 57 -12.67 5.13 -10.76
N GLN A 58 -13.19 6.28 -10.35
CA GLN A 58 -12.85 6.89 -9.06
C GLN A 58 -13.13 5.94 -7.88
N ARG A 59 -14.31 5.30 -7.86
CA ARG A 59 -14.65 4.30 -6.83
C ARG A 59 -13.71 3.10 -6.86
N TRP A 60 -13.40 2.58 -8.04
CA TRP A 60 -12.50 1.44 -8.19
C TRP A 60 -11.08 1.80 -7.69
N CYS A 61 -10.52 2.93 -8.10
CA CYS A 61 -9.22 3.40 -7.63
C CYS A 61 -9.19 3.63 -6.13
N GLY A 62 -10.24 4.22 -5.55
CA GLY A 62 -10.37 4.37 -4.09
C GLY A 62 -10.35 3.02 -3.37
N SER A 63 -11.07 2.01 -3.88
CA SER A 63 -11.04 0.66 -3.32
C SER A 63 -9.66 0.00 -3.41
N LEU A 64 -8.93 0.24 -4.51
CA LEU A 64 -7.58 -0.27 -4.71
C LEU A 64 -6.59 0.40 -3.76
N ALA A 65 -6.69 1.73 -3.59
CA ALA A 65 -5.87 2.50 -2.66
C ALA A 65 -5.99 1.97 -1.23
N VAL A 66 -7.21 1.66 -0.76
CA VAL A 66 -7.44 1.08 0.57
C VAL A 66 -6.72 -0.26 0.72
N ARG A 67 -6.78 -1.14 -0.29
CA ARG A 67 -6.11 -2.44 -0.25
C ARG A 67 -4.58 -2.31 -0.24
N VAL A 68 -4.04 -1.37 -1.01
CA VAL A 68 -2.60 -1.10 -1.04
C VAL A 68 -2.14 -0.53 0.31
N ALA A 69 -2.89 0.41 0.89
CA ALA A 69 -2.59 0.95 2.22
C ALA A 69 -2.61 -0.11 3.32
N ALA A 70 -3.62 -1.00 3.32
CA ALA A 70 -3.67 -2.12 4.27
C ALA A 70 -2.47 -3.07 4.10
N THR A 71 -2.01 -3.29 2.87
CA THR A 71 -0.80 -4.09 2.59
C THR A 71 0.44 -3.39 3.14
N ALA A 72 0.58 -2.08 2.94
CA ALA A 72 1.67 -1.29 3.49
C ALA A 72 1.74 -1.40 5.02
N GLU A 73 0.58 -1.31 5.69
CA GLU A 73 0.48 -1.45 7.14
C GLU A 73 0.90 -2.84 7.61
N ALA A 74 0.45 -3.90 6.93
CA ALA A 74 0.85 -5.27 7.24
C ALA A 74 2.37 -5.49 7.08
N VAL A 75 2.98 -4.93 6.03
CA VAL A 75 4.44 -5.01 5.82
C VAL A 75 5.21 -4.27 6.91
N ARG A 76 4.74 -3.09 7.32
CA ARG A 76 5.34 -2.33 8.43
C ARG A 76 5.25 -3.11 9.74
N ALA A 77 4.06 -3.66 10.05
CA ALA A 77 3.86 -4.47 11.24
C ALA A 77 4.75 -5.73 11.25
N ALA A 78 4.99 -6.34 10.10
CA ALA A 78 5.93 -7.45 9.97
C ALA A 78 7.36 -7.01 10.32
N ALA A 79 7.83 -5.86 9.80
CA ALA A 79 9.16 -5.33 10.10
C ALA A 79 9.37 -5.11 11.61
N ASP A 80 8.39 -4.48 12.27
CA ASP A 80 8.43 -4.23 13.72
C ASP A 80 8.39 -5.54 14.53
N GLY A 81 7.65 -6.54 14.05
CA GLY A 81 7.60 -7.87 14.62
C GLY A 81 8.95 -8.59 14.58
N TYR A 82 9.66 -8.53 13.46
CA TYR A 82 10.99 -9.12 13.32
C TYR A 82 12.00 -8.45 14.26
N GLU A 83 12.05 -7.12 14.30
CA GLU A 83 12.96 -6.39 15.18
C GLU A 83 12.68 -6.68 16.66
N THR A 84 11.40 -6.71 17.06
CA THR A 84 11.00 -7.05 18.44
C THR A 84 11.48 -8.46 18.84
N VAL A 85 11.38 -9.43 17.93
CA VAL A 85 11.86 -10.80 18.18
C VAL A 85 13.38 -10.83 18.26
N ASP A 86 14.08 -10.12 17.38
CA ASP A 86 15.55 -10.07 17.35
C ASP A 86 16.11 -9.41 18.63
N GLU A 87 15.55 -8.29 19.05
CA GLU A 87 15.90 -7.66 20.34
C GLU A 87 15.69 -8.60 21.53
N ARG A 88 14.60 -9.37 21.51
CA ARG A 88 14.31 -10.35 22.57
C ARG A 88 15.35 -11.47 22.56
N ALA A 89 15.78 -11.93 21.40
CA ALA A 89 16.83 -12.93 21.26
C ALA A 89 18.19 -12.38 21.74
N ALA A 90 18.55 -11.16 21.33
CA ALA A 90 19.78 -10.48 21.75
C ALA A 90 19.84 -10.30 23.28
N ARG A 91 18.74 -9.85 23.91
CA ARG A 91 18.64 -9.73 25.38
C ARG A 91 18.83 -11.07 26.10
N ARG A 92 18.26 -12.16 25.56
CA ARG A 92 18.44 -13.50 26.13
C ARG A 92 19.88 -13.97 26.03
N LEU A 93 20.52 -13.74 24.88
CA LEU A 93 21.91 -14.15 24.65
C LEU A 93 22.90 -13.38 25.55
N ALA A 94 22.69 -12.07 25.73
CA ALA A 94 23.53 -11.24 26.57
C ALA A 94 23.51 -11.63 28.07
N GLY A 95 22.45 -12.31 28.52
CA GLY A 95 22.31 -12.80 29.90
C GLY A 95 23.00 -14.14 30.19
N ILE A 96 23.62 -14.79 29.19
CA ILE A 96 24.29 -16.08 29.36
C ILE A 96 25.79 -15.84 29.70
N PRO A 97 26.29 -16.33 30.85
CA PRO A 97 27.72 -16.26 31.18
C PRO A 97 28.56 -17.02 30.14
N ARG A 98 29.70 -16.44 29.77
CA ARG A 98 30.57 -16.91 28.69
C ARG A 98 31.37 -18.15 29.05
#